data_AF-A0A544YWT3-F1
#
_entry.id   AF-A0A544YWT3-F1
#
_cell.length_a   1.000
_cell.length_b   1.000
_cell.length_c   1.000
_cell.angle_alpha   90.00
_cell.angle_beta   90.00
_cell.angle_gamma   90.00
#
_symmetry.space_group_name_H-M   'P 1'
#
loop_
_entity.id
_entity.type
_entity.pdbx_description
1 polymer ?
#
loop_
_entity_poly.entity_id
_entity_poly.type
_entity_poly.pdbx_seq_one_letter_code
_entity_poly.pdbx_strand_id
1 'polypeptide(L)'
;MIGLFQDPESNPLGGQLIFSSHDATLLGGTSDDRALGRDQIWFTEKLADGSTRLYPLSDLGPRKEEAIGRRYLSGRYGATPIVSHQEFAEAVLSSMPGRRG
;
A
#
# COMPACT_ATOMS: atom_id res chain seq x y z
N MET A 1 -14.21 11.82 2.19
CA MET A 1 -13.94 12.02 0.75
C MET A 1 -14.11 10.73 -0.05
N ILE A 2 -13.39 9.65 0.29
CA ILE A 2 -13.52 8.35 -0.43
C ILE A 2 -14.97 7.83 -0.45
N GLY A 3 -15.67 7.87 0.69
CA GLY A 3 -17.07 7.42 0.77
C GLY A 3 -18.03 8.13 -0.18
N LEU A 4 -17.79 9.40 -0.53
CA LEU A 4 -18.64 10.15 -1.47
C LEU A 4 -18.56 9.59 -2.90
N PHE A 5 -17.43 8.99 -3.28
CA PHE A 5 -17.26 8.38 -4.60
C PHE A 5 -17.72 6.92 -4.63
N GLN A 6 -17.97 6.30 -3.46
CA GLN A 6 -18.44 4.93 -3.33
C GLN A 6 -19.95 4.83 -3.14
N ASP A 7 -20.61 5.93 -2.78
CA ASP A 7 -22.04 6.00 -2.54
C ASP A 7 -22.79 6.40 -3.84
N PRO A 8 -23.73 5.56 -4.33
CA PRO A 8 -24.53 5.88 -5.51
C PRO A 8 -25.39 7.14 -5.39
N GLU A 9 -25.78 7.55 -4.18
CA GLU A 9 -26.57 8.78 -3.99
C GLU A 9 -25.71 10.03 -4.22
N SER A 10 -24.48 10.03 -3.72
CA SER A 10 -23.54 11.14 -3.90
C SER A 10 -22.70 11.06 -5.18
N ASN A 11 -22.59 9.89 -5.82
CA ASN A 11 -21.90 9.68 -7.10
C ASN A 11 -22.80 8.99 -8.16
N PRO A 12 -23.92 9.61 -8.58
CA PRO A 12 -24.90 8.98 -9.47
C PRO A 12 -24.38 8.73 -10.90
N LEU A 13 -23.27 9.38 -11.28
CA LEU A 13 -22.65 9.24 -12.60
C LEU A 13 -21.45 8.26 -12.59
N GLY A 14 -21.14 7.62 -11.45
CA GLY A 14 -20.09 6.62 -11.36
C GLY A 14 -18.67 7.16 -11.63
N GLY A 15 -18.38 8.39 -11.20
CA GLY A 15 -17.05 8.97 -11.33
C GLY A 15 -16.00 8.14 -10.59
N GLN A 16 -14.80 8.02 -11.18
CA GLN A 16 -13.68 7.29 -10.58
C GLN A 16 -12.74 8.25 -9.85
N LEU A 17 -12.36 7.91 -8.62
CA LEU A 17 -11.34 8.61 -7.84
C LEU A 17 -10.05 7.79 -7.84
N ILE A 18 -8.99 8.31 -8.46
CA ILE A 18 -7.64 7.76 -8.41
C ILE A 18 -6.78 8.71 -7.58
N PHE A 19 -6.13 8.21 -6.55
CA PHE A 19 -5.29 9.00 -5.66
C PHE A 19 -4.13 8.17 -5.10
N SER A 20 -3.08 8.85 -4.66
CA SER A 20 -1.97 8.28 -3.89
C SER A 20 -1.98 8.86 -2.48
N SER A 21 -1.68 8.05 -1.47
CA SER A 21 -1.60 8.49 -0.07
C SER A 21 -0.47 7.78 0.67
N HIS A 22 0.10 8.47 1.67
CA HIS A 22 0.98 7.86 2.67
C HIS A 22 0.23 7.43 3.95
N ASP A 23 -1.07 7.69 4.02
CA ASP A 23 -1.90 7.35 5.17
C ASP A 23 -2.28 5.86 5.17
N ALA A 24 -1.59 5.09 6.01
CA ALA A 24 -1.82 3.65 6.16
C ALA A 24 -3.17 3.29 6.80
N THR A 25 -3.88 4.24 7.43
CA THR A 25 -5.18 3.98 8.05
C THR A 25 -6.26 3.59 7.03
N LEU A 26 -6.11 4.03 5.77
CA LEU A 26 -6.99 3.67 4.66
C LEU A 26 -7.02 2.17 4.34
N LEU A 27 -5.98 1.43 4.76
CA LEU A 27 -5.89 -0.02 4.61
C LEU A 27 -6.68 -0.80 5.68
N GLY A 28 -7.20 -0.11 6.70
CA GLY A 28 -8.00 -0.67 7.79
C GLY A 28 -7.19 -1.51 8.78
N GLY A 29 -7.58 -1.48 10.05
CA GLY A 29 -7.01 -2.35 11.10
C GLY A 29 -7.59 -3.77 11.10
N THR A 30 -8.79 -3.92 10.55
CA THR A 30 -9.55 -5.17 10.40
C THR A 30 -10.23 -5.18 9.02
N SER A 31 -10.84 -6.31 8.67
CA SER A 31 -11.55 -6.48 7.40
C SER A 31 -12.78 -5.60 7.28
N ASP A 32 -13.43 -5.32 8.41
CA ASP A 32 -14.74 -4.66 8.48
C ASP A 32 -14.63 -3.12 8.57
N ASP A 33 -13.43 -2.59 8.85
CA ASP A 33 -13.16 -1.15 9.01
C ASP A 33 -12.35 -0.57 7.83
N ARG A 34 -12.29 -1.29 6.71
CA ARG A 34 -11.48 -0.87 5.56
C ARG A 34 -12.33 -0.06 4.58
N ALA A 35 -11.91 1.19 4.33
CA ALA A 35 -12.58 2.08 3.38
C ALA A 35 -12.42 1.67 1.90
N LEU A 36 -11.39 0.86 1.58
CA LEU A 36 -11.09 0.45 0.19
C LEU A 36 -11.30 -1.05 0.01
N GLY A 37 -11.79 -1.48 -1.15
CA GLY A 37 -11.78 -2.90 -1.54
C GLY A 37 -10.35 -3.43 -1.70
N ARG A 38 -10.14 -4.76 -1.58
CA ARG A 38 -8.80 -5.37 -1.79
C ARG A 38 -8.27 -5.19 -3.22
N ASP A 39 -9.19 -5.06 -4.15
CA ASP A 39 -9.03 -4.79 -5.58
C ASP A 39 -8.82 -3.31 -5.90
N GLN A 40 -9.06 -2.43 -4.92
CA GLN A 40 -8.88 -0.98 -5.02
C GLN A 40 -7.55 -0.50 -4.43
N ILE A 41 -6.69 -1.43 -3.97
CA ILE A 41 -5.42 -1.13 -3.30
C ILE A 41 -4.26 -1.51 -4.20
N TRP A 42 -3.37 -0.54 -4.42
CA TRP A 42 -2.13 -0.69 -5.18
C TRP A 42 -0.97 -0.13 -4.35
N PHE A 43 0.17 -0.82 -4.42
CA PHE A 43 1.38 -0.42 -3.72
C PHE A 43 2.43 0.08 -4.72
N THR A 44 3.19 1.09 -4.30
CA THR A 44 4.35 1.61 -5.01
C THR A 44 5.60 1.35 -4.18
N GLU A 45 6.52 0.57 -4.72
CA GLU A 45 7.79 0.23 -4.07
C GLU A 45 8.96 0.77 -4.89
N LYS A 46 9.89 1.46 -4.22
CA LYS A 46 11.13 1.91 -4.85
C LYS A 46 12.11 0.75 -4.94
N LEU A 47 12.60 0.47 -6.15
CA LEU A 47 13.61 -0.54 -6.41
C LEU A 47 15.03 0.04 -6.25
N ALA A 48 16.01 -0.86 -6.16
CA ALA A 48 17.42 -0.51 -5.95
C ALA A 48 18.01 0.31 -7.10
N ASP A 49 17.50 0.14 -8.31
CA ASP A 49 17.89 0.93 -9.49
C ASP A 49 17.24 2.32 -9.55
N GLY A 50 16.47 2.68 -8.51
CA GLY A 50 15.75 3.95 -8.41
C GLY A 50 14.41 3.99 -9.15
N SER A 51 14.04 2.92 -9.86
CA SER A 51 12.72 2.80 -10.47
C SER A 51 11.63 2.51 -9.43
N THR A 52 10.36 2.67 -9.81
CA THR A 52 9.21 2.35 -8.98
C THR A 52 8.46 1.18 -9.56
N ARG A 53 8.22 0.16 -8.74
CA ARG A 53 7.32 -0.95 -9.06
C ARG A 53 5.94 -0.65 -8.51
N LEU A 54 4.94 -0.64 -9.38
CA LEU A 54 3.52 -0.53 -9.03
C LEU A 54 2.89 -1.93 -9.16
N TYR A 55 2.21 -2.39 -8.11
CA TYR A 55 1.55 -3.71 -8.11
C TYR A 55 0.28 -3.70 -7.26
N PRO A 56 -0.76 -4.44 -7.64
CA PRO A 56 -2.00 -4.51 -6.89
C PRO A 56 -1.86 -5.44 -5.68
N LEU A 57 -2.64 -5.17 -4.64
CA LEU A 57 -2.75 -6.06 -3.48
C LEU A 57 -3.28 -7.46 -3.88
N SER A 58 -4.07 -7.56 -4.96
CA SER A 58 -4.61 -8.83 -5.46
C SER A 58 -3.54 -9.86 -5.83
N ASP A 59 -2.38 -9.40 -6.32
CA ASP A 59 -1.27 -10.28 -6.76
C ASP A 59 -0.61 -11.00 -5.58
N LEU A 60 -0.81 -10.50 -4.35
CA LEU A 60 -0.25 -11.06 -3.13
C LEU A 60 -1.16 -12.12 -2.49
N GLY A 61 -2.31 -12.40 -3.10
CA GLY A 61 -3.28 -13.42 -2.66
C GLY A 61 -3.83 -13.23 -1.25
N PRO A 62 -4.29 -12.03 -0.84
CA PRO A 62 -4.82 -11.81 0.50
C PRO A 62 -6.13 -12.57 0.72
N ARG A 63 -6.32 -13.09 1.93
CA ARG A 63 -7.60 -13.69 2.34
C ARG A 63 -8.68 -12.61 2.43
N LYS A 64 -9.94 -13.01 2.26
CA LYS A 64 -11.10 -12.10 2.29
C LYS A 64 -11.18 -11.31 3.61
N GLU A 65 -10.88 -11.98 4.71
CA GLU A 65 -10.93 -11.41 6.07
C GLU A 65 -9.54 -11.04 6.62
N GLU A 66 -8.61 -10.68 5.74
CA GLU A 66 -7.26 -10.31 6.15
C GLU A 66 -7.20 -8.86 6.65
N ALA A 67 -6.58 -8.65 7.82
CA ALA A 67 -6.26 -7.33 8.35
C ALA A 67 -5.11 -6.67 7.56
N ILE A 68 -5.44 -6.12 6.38
CA ILE A 68 -4.48 -5.58 5.40
C ILE A 68 -3.58 -4.52 6.04
N GLY A 69 -4.11 -3.51 6.73
CA GLY A 69 -3.28 -2.46 7.32
C GLY A 69 -2.27 -3.00 8.34
N ARG A 70 -2.67 -3.96 9.18
CA ARG A 70 -1.74 -4.60 10.15
C ARG A 70 -0.61 -5.35 9.45
N ARG A 71 -0.93 -6.07 8.36
CA ARG A 71 0.06 -6.82 7.58
C ARG A 71 0.95 -5.92 6.74
N TYR A 72 0.41 -4.81 6.25
CA TYR A 72 1.18 -3.77 5.60
C TYR A 72 2.20 -3.20 6.58
N LEU A 73 1.78 -2.74 7.76
CA LEU A 73 2.68 -2.22 8.79
C LEU A 73 3.73 -3.23 9.27
N SER A 74 3.45 -4.54 9.16
CA SER A 74 4.43 -5.58 9.47
C SER A 74 5.39 -5.91 8.32
N GLY A 75 5.39 -5.13 7.22
CA GLY A 75 6.28 -5.33 6.07
C GLY A 75 5.85 -6.41 5.08
N ARG A 76 4.69 -7.07 5.27
CA ARG A 76 4.33 -8.26 4.49
C ARG A 76 4.14 -7.99 2.99
N TYR A 77 3.73 -6.78 2.64
CA TYR A 77 3.45 -6.41 1.26
C TYR A 77 4.57 -5.59 0.62
N GLY A 78 5.68 -5.36 1.32
CA GLY A 78 6.68 -4.37 0.90
C GLY A 78 6.09 -2.95 0.90
N ALA A 79 6.76 -2.03 0.21
CA ALA A 79 6.36 -0.62 0.08
C ALA A 79 6.11 0.12 1.43
N THR A 80 6.52 -0.45 2.56
CA THR A 80 6.30 0.14 3.87
C THR A 80 7.08 1.43 4.03
N PRO A 81 6.52 2.45 4.71
CA PRO A 81 7.24 3.66 5.00
C PRO A 81 8.48 3.36 5.84
N ILE A 82 9.59 3.98 5.49
CA ILE A 82 10.80 3.99 6.31
C ILE A 82 10.57 5.01 7.43
N VAL A 83 10.47 4.56 8.67
CA VAL A 83 10.05 5.42 9.80
C VAL A 83 11.20 5.83 10.71
N SER A 84 12.40 5.29 10.50
CA SER A 84 13.59 5.65 11.26
C SER A 84 14.83 5.91 10.39
N HIS A 85 15.76 6.70 10.91
CA HIS A 85 17.07 6.92 10.27
C HIS A 85 17.87 5.63 10.09
N GLN A 86 17.71 4.68 11.01
CA GLN A 86 18.40 3.40 10.95
C GLN A 86 17.84 2.53 9.83
N GLU A 87 16.52 2.40 9.73
CA GLU A 87 15.86 1.72 8.60
C GLU A 87 16.20 2.39 7.27
N PHE A 88 16.30 3.72 7.25
CA PHE A 88 16.70 4.44 6.05
C PHE A 88 18.14 4.10 5.64
N ALA A 89 19.07 4.10 6.59
CA ALA A 89 20.45 3.73 6.33
C ALA A 89 20.57 2.28 5.83
N GLU A 90 19.87 1.34 6.44
CA GLU A 90 19.83 -0.07 6.04
C GLU A 90 19.25 -0.25 4.62
N ALA A 91 18.16 0.47 4.29
CA ALA A 91 17.56 0.46 2.96
C ALA A 91 18.51 1.02 1.88
N VAL A 92 19.23 2.11 2.18
CA VAL A 92 20.24 2.67 1.28
C VAL A 92 21.42 1.71 1.11
N LEU A 93 21.90 1.10 2.19
CA LEU A 93 23.01 0.13 2.13
C LEU A 93 22.65 -1.13 1.34
N SER A 94 21.42 -1.64 1.47
CA SER A 94 20.97 -2.84 0.76
C SER A 94 20.68 -2.61 -0.73
N SER A 95 20.44 -1.36 -1.14
CA SER A 95 20.20 -0.99 -2.54
C SER A 95 21.48 -0.67 -3.33
N MET A 96 22.66 -0.65 -2.69
CA MET A 96 23.93 -0.42 -3.39
C MET A 96 24.42 -1.67 -4.13
N PRO A 97 24.68 -1.61 -5.45
CA PRO A 97 25.23 -2.73 -6.19
C PRO A 97 26.70 -2.97 -5.77
N GLY A 98 26.99 -4.08 -5.10
CA GLY A 98 28.41 -4.45 -4.83
C GLY A 98 28.73 -5.37 -3.66
N ARG A 99 27.78 -5.95 -2.92
CA ARG A 99 28.11 -6.80 -1.75
C ARG A 99 27.33 -8.11 -1.72
N ARG A 100 27.57 -8.97 -2.71
CA ARG A 100 27.52 -10.43 -2.50
C ARG A 100 28.96 -10.91 -2.46
N GLY A 101 29.50 -11.04 -1.25
CA GLY A 101 30.75 -11.69 -0.92
C GLY A 101 30.50 -12.59 0.27
#